data_AF-A0A3M3F381-F1
#
_entry.id   AF-A0A3M3F381-F1
#
_cell.length_a   1.000
_cell.length_b   1.000
_cell.length_c   1.000
_cell.angle_alpha   90.00
_cell.angle_beta   90.00
_cell.angle_gamma   90.00
#
_symmetry.space_group_name_H-M   'P 1'
#
loop_
_entity.id
_entity.type
_entity.pdbx_description
1 polymer ?
#
loop_
_entity_poly.entity_id
_entity_poly.type
_entity_poly.pdbx_seq_one_letter_code
_entity_poly.pdbx_strand_id
1 'polypeptide(L)'
;MNMNNTLQNQLNGATSGFQTIMGSMISNATRAGYNLLNGRGAADTSSISPSACNNGMVCSTWSSPQAATTFANRVLGEQQQRTCEDCTKTTSTAGVGLTPLIQESYDSKLKALQELISGSKALTSENLTAASSDSLPVTRGVVEALRTEHDQDTG
;
A
#
# COMPACT_ATOMS: atom_id res chain seq x y z
N MET A 1 27.13 -33.58 -24.04
CA MET A 1 26.30 -32.37 -23.87
C MET A 1 26.86 -31.27 -24.75
N ASN A 2 26.03 -30.57 -25.53
CA ASN A 2 26.48 -29.56 -26.50
C ASN A 2 26.64 -28.19 -25.81
N MET A 3 27.84 -27.62 -25.85
CA MET A 3 28.18 -26.32 -25.26
C MET A 3 27.26 -25.19 -25.76
N ASN A 4 26.83 -25.26 -27.03
CA ASN A 4 25.95 -24.27 -27.64
C ASN A 4 24.56 -24.25 -26.97
N ASN A 5 24.02 -25.41 -26.63
CA ASN A 5 22.73 -25.52 -25.96
C ASN A 5 22.79 -24.96 -24.53
N THR A 6 23.92 -25.17 -23.83
CA THR A 6 24.13 -24.59 -22.50
C THR A 6 24.20 -23.07 -22.55
N LEU A 7 24.94 -22.51 -23.51
CA LEU A 7 25.05 -21.06 -23.68
C LEU A 7 23.71 -20.42 -24.03
N GLN A 8 22.93 -21.02 -24.95
CA GLN A 8 21.60 -20.54 -25.29
C GLN A 8 20.65 -20.54 -24.09
N ASN A 9 20.66 -21.60 -23.28
CA ASN A 9 19.82 -21.67 -22.08
C ASN A 9 20.17 -20.58 -21.05
N GLN A 10 21.46 -20.29 -20.86
CA GLN A 10 21.91 -19.22 -19.95
C GLN A 10 21.51 -17.83 -20.47
N LEU A 11 21.69 -17.57 -21.77
CA LEU A 11 21.31 -16.30 -22.39
C LEU A 11 19.80 -16.08 -22.36
N ASN A 12 19.01 -17.12 -22.57
CA ASN A 12 17.56 -17.06 -22.46
C ASN A 12 17.15 -16.72 -21.02
N GLY A 13 17.75 -17.36 -20.01
CA GLY A 13 17.50 -17.05 -18.60
C GLY A 13 17.82 -15.60 -18.23
N ALA A 14 18.98 -15.09 -18.63
CA ALA A 14 19.38 -13.70 -18.40
C ALA A 14 18.42 -12.70 -19.07
N THR A 15 18.03 -12.99 -20.32
CA THR A 15 17.10 -12.16 -21.09
C THR A 15 15.70 -12.15 -20.47
N SER A 16 15.18 -13.30 -20.05
CA SER A 16 13.90 -13.41 -19.35
C SER A 16 13.90 -12.67 -18.01
N GLY A 17 15.01 -12.73 -17.27
CA GLY A 17 15.20 -11.97 -16.04
C GLY A 17 15.11 -10.47 -16.29
N PHE A 18 15.82 -9.96 -17.29
CA PHE A 18 15.76 -8.55 -17.69
C PHE A 18 14.35 -8.13 -18.12
N GLN A 19 13.70 -8.90 -18.97
CA GLN A 19 12.33 -8.63 -19.43
C GLN A 19 11.33 -8.61 -18.27
N THR A 20 11.49 -9.52 -17.30
CA THR A 20 10.65 -9.56 -16.10
C THR A 20 10.79 -8.27 -15.30
N ILE A 21 12.03 -7.83 -15.04
CA ILE A 21 12.32 -6.61 -14.25
C ILE A 21 11.78 -5.38 -14.97
N MET A 22 12.08 -5.26 -16.26
CA MET A 22 11.73 -4.10 -17.08
C MET A 22 10.23 -4.02 -17.40
N GLY A 23 9.51 -5.14 -17.38
CA GLY A 23 8.08 -5.19 -17.68
C GLY A 23 7.17 -4.51 -16.66
N SER A 24 7.61 -4.31 -15.41
CA SER A 24 6.87 -3.59 -14.35
C SER A 24 7.86 -3.07 -13.30
N MET A 25 8.58 -2.01 -13.65
CA MET A 25 9.78 -1.60 -12.90
C MET A 25 9.47 -1.18 -11.47
N ILE A 26 8.43 -0.37 -11.25
CA ILE A 26 8.05 0.12 -9.92
C ILE A 26 7.54 -1.03 -9.07
N SER A 27 6.69 -1.90 -9.62
CA SER A 27 6.19 -3.08 -8.93
C SER A 27 7.33 -4.03 -8.52
N ASN A 28 8.28 -4.29 -9.41
CA ASN A 28 9.38 -5.21 -9.14
C ASN A 28 10.35 -4.65 -8.11
N ALA A 29 10.73 -3.37 -8.24
CA ALA A 29 11.61 -2.70 -7.28
C ALA A 29 10.95 -2.61 -5.89
N THR A 30 9.67 -2.27 -5.84
CA THR A 30 8.91 -2.19 -4.58
C THR A 30 8.78 -3.56 -3.92
N ARG A 31 8.47 -4.61 -4.67
CA ARG A 31 8.41 -5.99 -4.14
C ARG A 31 9.75 -6.43 -3.58
N ALA A 32 10.83 -6.21 -4.33
CA ALA A 32 12.17 -6.55 -3.89
C ALA A 32 12.55 -5.78 -2.61
N GLY A 33 12.33 -4.46 -2.59
CA GLY A 33 12.59 -3.61 -1.43
C GLY A 33 11.81 -4.04 -0.19
N TYR A 34 10.50 -4.28 -0.33
CA TYR A 34 9.65 -4.79 0.75
C TYR A 34 10.21 -6.09 1.33
N ASN A 35 10.55 -7.06 0.48
CA ASN A 35 11.05 -8.35 0.93
C ASN A 35 12.41 -8.23 1.62
N LEU A 36 13.35 -7.49 1.03
CA LEU A 36 14.69 -7.32 1.58
C LEU A 36 14.65 -6.61 2.94
N LEU A 37 13.79 -5.61 3.11
CA LEU A 37 13.58 -4.92 4.39
C LEU A 37 12.94 -5.82 5.46
N ASN A 38 12.30 -6.92 5.06
CA ASN A 38 11.74 -7.93 5.94
C ASN A 38 12.62 -9.20 6.04
N GLY A 39 13.85 -9.17 5.52
CA GLY A 39 14.77 -10.32 5.59
C GLY A 39 14.35 -11.52 4.72
N ARG A 40 13.56 -11.29 3.67
CA ARG A 40 13.02 -12.31 2.77
C ARG A 40 13.70 -12.29 1.41
N GLY A 41 13.51 -13.37 0.64
CA GLY A 41 13.95 -13.42 -0.76
C GLY A 41 13.27 -12.34 -1.60
N ALA A 42 14.03 -11.63 -2.44
CA ALA A 42 13.54 -10.47 -3.19
C ALA A 42 12.29 -10.76 -4.06
N ALA A 43 12.16 -11.98 -4.57
CA ALA A 43 11.04 -12.40 -5.42
C ALA A 43 9.85 -12.98 -4.65
N ASP A 44 9.90 -13.05 -3.32
CA ASP A 44 8.83 -13.63 -2.51
C ASP A 44 7.51 -12.84 -2.68
N THR A 45 6.40 -13.58 -2.72
CA THR A 45 5.06 -13.06 -2.99
C THR A 45 4.10 -13.34 -1.85
N SER A 46 4.49 -14.08 -0.81
CA SER A 46 3.57 -14.40 0.28
C SER A 46 3.42 -13.23 1.27
N SER A 47 2.28 -13.19 1.95
CA SER A 47 2.00 -12.20 3.01
C SER A 47 2.76 -12.53 4.29
N ILE A 48 3.03 -11.50 5.10
CA ILE A 48 3.59 -11.62 6.44
C ILE A 48 2.44 -11.49 7.44
N SER A 49 2.24 -12.49 8.31
CA SER A 49 1.24 -12.40 9.37
C SER A 49 1.67 -11.38 10.43
N PRO A 50 0.73 -10.79 11.21
CA PRO A 50 1.08 -9.87 12.30
C PRO A 50 2.06 -10.49 13.31
N SER A 51 1.92 -11.79 13.60
CA SER A 51 2.84 -12.52 14.48
C SER A 51 4.24 -12.71 13.89
N ALA A 52 4.36 -12.86 12.57
CA ALA A 52 5.64 -13.03 11.88
C ALA A 52 6.33 -11.69 11.57
N CYS A 53 5.59 -10.58 11.62
CA CYS A 53 6.11 -9.24 11.36
C CYS A 53 7.11 -8.76 12.44
N ASN A 54 7.05 -9.31 13.66
CA ASN A 54 8.00 -9.02 14.75
C ASN A 54 8.23 -7.50 14.98
N ASN A 55 7.16 -6.71 14.99
CA ASN A 55 7.20 -5.23 15.11
C ASN A 55 8.00 -4.52 13.98
N GLY A 56 8.16 -5.16 12.82
CA GLY A 56 8.77 -4.54 11.65
C GLY A 56 7.92 -3.42 11.09
N MET A 57 8.53 -2.25 10.88
CA MET A 57 7.83 -1.06 10.40
C MET A 57 7.16 -1.30 9.03
N VAL A 58 7.89 -1.88 8.07
CA VAL A 58 7.39 -2.08 6.70
C VAL A 58 6.24 -3.08 6.64
N CYS A 59 6.33 -4.21 7.36
CA CYS A 59 5.26 -5.21 7.40
C CYS A 59 4.04 -4.75 8.24
N SER A 60 4.23 -3.82 9.18
CA SER A 60 3.13 -3.19 9.91
C SER A 60 2.32 -2.24 9.01
N THR A 61 2.97 -1.58 8.05
CA THR A 61 2.30 -0.71 7.07
C THR A 61 1.67 -1.52 5.92
N TRP A 62 2.37 -2.52 5.38
CA TRP A 62 1.87 -3.38 4.31
C TRP A 62 2.01 -4.85 4.68
N SER A 63 0.90 -5.57 4.75
CA SER A 63 0.90 -6.99 5.14
C SER A 63 1.47 -7.93 4.08
N SER A 64 1.65 -7.47 2.85
CA SER A 64 2.22 -8.26 1.76
C SER A 64 3.03 -7.41 0.77
N PRO A 65 3.92 -8.04 -0.02
CA PRO A 65 4.60 -7.35 -1.10
C PRO A 65 3.62 -6.78 -2.13
N GLN A 66 2.49 -7.47 -2.38
CA GLN A 66 1.46 -6.98 -3.29
C GLN A 66 0.82 -5.69 -2.78
N ALA A 67 0.47 -5.63 -1.49
CA ALA A 67 -0.09 -4.41 -0.89
C ALA A 67 0.85 -3.22 -1.05
N ALA A 68 2.16 -3.43 -0.85
CA ALA A 68 3.17 -2.41 -1.09
C ALA A 68 3.25 -1.99 -2.57
N THR A 69 3.24 -2.95 -3.51
CA THR A 69 3.26 -2.63 -4.95
C THR A 69 2.00 -1.89 -5.42
N THR A 70 0.81 -2.26 -4.92
CA THR A 70 -0.44 -1.57 -5.24
C THR A 70 -0.39 -0.12 -4.79
N PHE A 71 0.11 0.13 -3.57
CA PHE A 71 0.31 1.47 -3.06
C PHE A 71 1.30 2.26 -3.92
N ALA A 72 2.48 1.67 -4.22
CA ALA A 72 3.52 2.32 -5.01
C ALA A 72 3.02 2.67 -6.42
N ASN A 73 2.33 1.76 -7.10
CA ASN A 73 1.78 2.02 -8.43
C ASN A 73 0.71 3.11 -8.42
N ARG A 74 -0.11 3.17 -7.37
CA ARG A 74 -1.10 4.24 -7.21
C ARG A 74 -0.43 5.59 -7.03
N VAL A 75 0.59 5.69 -6.17
CA VAL A 75 1.23 6.96 -5.81
C VAL A 75 2.22 7.42 -6.88
N LEU A 76 3.13 6.54 -7.29
CA LEU A 76 4.26 6.83 -8.17
C LEU A 76 3.94 6.60 -9.64
N GLY A 77 2.94 5.78 -9.94
CA GLY A 77 2.69 5.28 -11.27
C GLY A 77 3.51 4.02 -11.58
N GLU A 78 3.50 3.61 -12.83
CA GLU A 78 4.26 2.46 -13.31
C GLU A 78 4.93 2.79 -14.64
N GLN A 79 6.07 2.15 -14.87
CA GLN A 79 6.79 2.20 -16.12
C GLN A 79 7.09 0.77 -16.57
N GLN A 80 6.80 0.50 -17.84
CA GLN A 80 7.04 -0.79 -18.48
C GLN A 80 7.95 -0.58 -19.68
N GLN A 81 9.01 -1.35 -19.75
CA GLN A 81 9.98 -1.35 -20.85
C GLN A 81 10.02 -2.76 -21.44
N ARG A 82 9.84 -2.86 -22.75
CA ARG A 82 9.75 -4.10 -23.51
C ARG A 82 10.85 -4.14 -24.56
N THR A 83 11.54 -5.27 -24.65
CA THR A 83 12.52 -5.56 -25.70
C THR A 83 11.82 -6.37 -26.80
N CYS A 84 11.09 -5.69 -27.68
CA CYS A 84 10.38 -6.26 -28.82
C CYS A 84 10.68 -5.40 -30.06
N GLU A 85 10.67 -5.99 -31.26
CA GLU A 85 10.89 -5.22 -32.49
C GLU A 85 9.64 -4.45 -32.92
N ASP A 86 8.47 -5.10 -32.94
CA ASP A 86 7.20 -4.55 -33.44
C ASP A 86 6.17 -4.28 -32.33
N CYS A 87 6.59 -3.79 -31.17
CA CYS A 87 5.65 -3.41 -30.12
C CYS A 87 6.01 -2.09 -29.44
N THR A 88 5.05 -1.50 -28.73
CA THR A 88 5.29 -0.30 -27.92
C THR A 88 6.31 -0.61 -26.84
N LYS A 89 7.54 -0.11 -27.02
CA LYS A 89 8.70 -0.42 -26.16
C LYS A 89 8.59 0.20 -24.77
N THR A 90 7.88 1.31 -24.62
CA THR A 90 7.71 2.00 -23.34
C THR A 90 6.24 2.29 -23.09
N THR A 91 5.71 1.85 -21.96
CA THR A 91 4.36 2.19 -21.50
C THR A 91 4.45 2.80 -20.11
N SER A 92 3.81 3.95 -19.91
CA SER A 92 3.77 4.64 -18.62
C SER A 92 2.34 4.75 -18.12
N THR A 93 2.14 4.47 -16.85
CA THR A 93 0.91 4.77 -16.12
C THR A 93 1.25 5.86 -15.11
N ALA A 94 0.54 6.99 -15.15
CA ALA A 94 0.76 8.07 -14.20
C ALA A 94 0.23 7.68 -12.82
N GLY A 95 0.99 8.02 -11.77
CA GLY A 95 0.53 7.96 -10.39
C GLY A 95 -0.32 9.18 -10.04
N VAL A 96 -1.12 9.05 -8.98
CA VAL A 96 -1.98 10.14 -8.47
C VAL A 96 -1.31 10.95 -7.36
N GLY A 97 -0.11 10.55 -6.92
CA GLY A 97 0.57 11.14 -5.77
C GLY A 97 -0.09 10.80 -4.42
N LEU A 98 0.41 11.42 -3.35
CA LEU A 98 -0.09 11.21 -1.99
C LEU A 98 -1.31 12.09 -1.65
N THR A 99 -1.46 13.25 -2.30
CA THR A 99 -2.51 14.22 -1.98
C THR A 99 -3.92 13.62 -2.00
N PRO A 100 -4.34 12.83 -3.01
CA PRO A 100 -5.67 12.22 -3.01
C PRO A 100 -5.88 11.24 -1.86
N LEU A 101 -4.83 10.50 -1.46
CA LEU A 101 -4.90 9.57 -0.33
C LEU A 101 -5.13 10.29 1.00
N ILE A 102 -4.49 11.45 1.17
CA ILE A 102 -4.66 12.29 2.35
C ILE A 102 -6.11 12.80 2.41
N GLN A 103 -6.65 13.27 1.28
CA GLN A 103 -8.04 13.75 1.22
C GLN A 103 -9.04 12.62 1.50
N GLU A 104 -8.87 11.45 0.88
CA GLU A 104 -9.71 10.28 1.15
C GLU A 104 -9.69 9.86 2.63
N SER A 105 -8.50 9.88 3.25
CA SER A 105 -8.35 9.59 4.67
C SER A 105 -9.04 10.65 5.53
N TYR A 106 -8.82 11.94 5.24
CA TYR A 106 -9.45 13.04 5.94
C TYR A 106 -10.98 12.97 5.88
N ASP A 107 -11.55 12.81 4.69
CA ASP A 107 -13.00 12.73 4.49
C ASP A 107 -13.60 11.52 5.20
N SER A 108 -12.92 10.36 5.12
CA SER A 108 -13.35 9.13 5.79
C SER A 108 -13.36 9.30 7.31
N LYS A 109 -12.30 9.89 7.89
CA LYS A 109 -12.18 10.10 9.33
C LYS A 109 -13.15 11.16 9.83
N LEU A 110 -13.31 12.26 9.10
CA LEU A 110 -14.26 13.32 9.41
C LEU A 110 -15.69 12.77 9.41
N LYS A 111 -16.06 11.99 8.39
CA LYS A 111 -17.38 11.35 8.33
C LYS A 111 -17.61 10.41 9.51
N ALA A 112 -16.64 9.56 9.85
CA ALA A 112 -16.75 8.67 10.99
C ALA A 112 -16.93 9.45 12.31
N LEU A 113 -16.18 10.54 12.49
CA LEU A 113 -16.32 11.41 13.65
C LEU A 113 -17.69 12.10 13.70
N GLN A 114 -18.19 12.60 12.57
CA GLN A 114 -19.51 13.22 12.47
C GLN A 114 -20.63 12.23 12.83
N GLU A 115 -20.58 10.99 12.32
CA GLU A 115 -21.55 9.94 12.64
C GLU A 115 -21.54 9.57 14.13
N LEU A 116 -20.38 9.69 14.79
CA LEU A 116 -20.28 9.53 16.23
C LEU A 116 -20.86 10.75 16.96
N ILE A 117 -20.53 11.98 16.56
CA ILE A 117 -21.06 13.18 17.23
C ILE A 117 -22.59 13.25 17.09
N SER A 118 -23.14 13.06 15.88
CA SER A 118 -24.59 13.10 15.62
C SER A 118 -25.40 11.98 16.30
N GLY A 119 -24.74 10.97 16.86
CA GLY A 119 -25.40 9.80 17.43
C GLY A 119 -25.86 8.77 16.40
N SER A 120 -25.56 8.96 15.11
CA SER A 120 -25.88 7.99 14.05
C SER A 120 -25.15 6.65 14.23
N LYS A 121 -23.99 6.65 14.89
CA LYS A 121 -23.27 5.44 15.31
C LYS A 121 -23.04 5.39 16.82
N ALA A 122 -23.15 4.19 17.38
CA ALA A 122 -22.85 3.94 18.79
C ALA A 122 -21.34 4.09 19.08
N LEU A 123 -21.01 4.51 20.31
CA LEU A 123 -19.63 4.71 20.79
C LEU A 123 -18.95 3.38 21.16
N THR A 124 -18.94 2.43 20.22
CA THR A 124 -18.22 1.16 20.34
C THR A 124 -16.72 1.38 20.12
N SER A 125 -15.89 0.49 20.64
CA SER A 125 -14.44 0.55 20.42
C SER A 125 -14.08 0.55 18.93
N GLU A 126 -14.82 -0.22 18.13
CA GLU A 126 -14.63 -0.30 16.68
C GLU A 126 -14.91 1.05 15.99
N ASN A 127 -16.05 1.68 16.28
CA ASN A 127 -16.41 2.96 15.68
C ASN A 127 -15.48 4.09 16.13
N LEU A 128 -15.07 4.10 17.40
CA LEU A 128 -14.08 5.03 17.93
C LEU A 128 -12.72 4.87 17.23
N THR A 129 -12.28 3.63 17.02
CA THR A 129 -11.05 3.33 16.28
C THR A 129 -11.16 3.76 14.81
N ALA A 130 -12.32 3.56 14.19
CA ALA A 130 -12.57 3.99 12.81
C ALA A 130 -12.45 5.52 12.64
N ALA A 131 -12.88 6.31 13.63
CA ALA A 131 -12.71 7.76 13.66
C ALA A 131 -11.32 8.23 14.12
N SER A 132 -10.54 7.36 14.75
CA SER A 132 -9.20 7.67 15.28
C SER A 132 -8.12 7.69 14.19
N SER A 133 -7.00 8.35 14.49
CA SER A 133 -5.72 8.20 13.76
C SER A 133 -4.65 7.65 14.69
N ASP A 134 -3.54 7.18 14.12
CA ASP A 134 -2.40 6.66 14.92
C ASP A 134 -1.83 7.71 15.88
N SER A 135 -1.89 8.99 15.50
CA SER A 135 -1.41 10.12 16.30
C SER A 135 -2.46 10.73 17.24
N LEU A 136 -3.75 10.54 16.94
CA LEU A 136 -4.86 11.19 17.65
C LEU A 136 -5.98 10.17 17.87
N PRO A 137 -6.01 9.51 19.05
CA PRO A 137 -7.09 8.60 19.39
C PRO A 137 -8.36 9.38 19.75
N VAL A 138 -9.47 9.02 19.12
CA VAL A 138 -10.81 9.50 19.47
C VAL A 138 -11.37 8.60 20.56
N THR A 139 -11.62 9.18 21.74
CA THR A 139 -12.17 8.46 22.89
C THR A 139 -13.63 8.80 23.11
N ARG A 140 -14.33 7.95 23.87
CA ARG A 140 -15.74 8.18 24.24
C ARG A 140 -15.95 9.55 24.89
N GLY A 141 -15.11 9.89 25.88
CA GLY A 141 -15.24 11.16 26.61
C GLY A 141 -15.06 12.38 25.70
N VAL A 142 -14.18 12.31 24.70
CA VAL A 142 -14.01 13.37 23.71
C VAL A 142 -15.30 13.54 22.88
N VAL A 143 -15.89 12.45 22.41
CA VAL A 143 -17.14 12.53 21.62
C VAL A 143 -18.31 13.04 22.47
N GLU A 144 -18.42 12.60 23.72
CA GLU A 144 -19.47 13.05 24.64
C GLU A 144 -19.34 14.53 25.00
N ALA A 145 -18.12 15.03 25.18
CA ALA A 145 -17.87 16.47 25.37
C ALA A 145 -18.30 17.28 24.15
N LEU A 146 -17.91 16.86 22.94
CA LEU A 146 -18.26 17.53 21.68
C LEU A 146 -19.78 17.55 21.42
N ARG A 147 -20.49 16.47 21.78
CA ARG A 147 -21.96 16.44 21.72
C ARG A 147 -22.58 17.47 22.64
N THR A 148 -22.10 17.52 23.88
CA THR A 148 -22.61 18.45 24.90
C THR A 148 -22.41 19.91 24.46
N GLU A 149 -21.25 20.25 23.92
CA GLU A 149 -20.98 21.58 23.34
C GLU A 149 -21.92 21.89 22.16
N HIS A 150 -22.12 20.93 21.25
CA HIS A 150 -23.03 21.10 20.11
C HIS A 150 -24.49 21.33 20.52
N ASP A 151 -24.96 20.65 21.56
CA ASP A 151 -26.30 20.83 22.11
C ASP A 151 -26.48 22.21 22.78
N GLN A 152 -25.41 22.83 23.29
CA GLN A 152 -25.47 24.17 23.89
C GLN A 152 -25.58 25.29 22.85
N ASP A 153 -24.97 25.12 21.67
CA ASP A 153 -25.02 26.12 20.59
C ASP A 153 -26.36 26.11 19.82
N THR A 154 -27.17 25.06 19.99
CA THR A 154 -28.47 24.88 19.29
C THR A 154 -29.69 25.14 20.18
N GLY A 155 -29.47 25.50 21.46
CA GLY A 155 -30.51 25.80 22.46
C GLY A 155 -30.91 27.26 22.59
#